data_AF-A0A257RJS1-F1
#
_entry.id   AF-A0A257RJS1-F1
#
_cell.length_a   1.000
_cell.length_b   1.000
_cell.length_c   1.000
_cell.angle_alpha   90.00
_cell.angle_beta   90.00
_cell.angle_gamma   90.00
#
_symmetry.space_group_name_H-M   'P 1'
#
loop_
_entity.id
_entity.type
_entity.pdbx_description
1 polymer ?
#
loop_
_entity_poly.entity_id
_entity_poly.type
_entity_poly.pdbx_seq_one_letter_code
_entity_poly.pdbx_strand_id
1 'polypeptide(L)'
;MRRRLGDHGPASVARASGYGMVSSSCSYAASAMTKSLITKGADFTSAMVFMFASTNLVVELGVVMLVLLGWQFMVAEFIGGPIMIALLALLGSTAFSAGMVAAARRRAQAQGAAAHDQVTGEPVTPASAHHGHDGHRHAPTCAEHVEEVDPTGEAAPASSPRTVAGWSDAASYALADATMLRKELAIGYVVAGLLAVLVPHGFWSALFVSGHGFWSSLENAFVGPLIAVVSWVCSIGNVPLAAALWSGGISFGGVIAFIFADLISMPLLIIYRKFYGTRVMARMLLVFYAVMAVAGLLTEGIFAILHLTPSRTVFAVSGARFSWNYTTYLDVAFIVVAVGAGWLARNRARLGGGMGYAIDPVCAMQVRTADAPATSRHAGTTYYFCSDKCRERFDADPERFASRGPLPSAPSGEAIDPVCAMSVDPASAPAHRTYQGADYWFCAPGCAERFDADPERFSGSGASREPLAAQRVTLSLAPPPRRTHAIDPVCGMSVDPASAPAHRTYQGADYWFCAPGCAERFDAEHRPG
;
A
#
# COMPACT_ATOMS: atom_id res chain seq x y z
N MET A 1 4.25 -16.82 6.24
CA MET A 1 2.90 -16.62 6.81
C MET A 1 2.20 -17.94 7.16
N ARG A 2 2.02 -18.85 6.20
CA ARG A 2 1.37 -20.17 6.37
C ARG A 2 1.87 -21.01 7.56
N ARG A 3 3.18 -20.97 7.89
CA ARG A 3 3.73 -21.67 9.08
C ARG A 3 3.33 -21.08 10.43
N ARG A 4 3.00 -19.78 10.51
CA ARG A 4 2.74 -19.10 11.79
C ARG A 4 1.26 -18.80 12.01
N LEU A 5 0.48 -18.63 10.94
CA LEU A 5 -0.92 -18.19 10.97
C LEU A 5 -1.78 -19.02 9.99
N GLY A 6 -1.33 -20.23 9.63
CA GLY A 6 -2.02 -21.09 8.65
C GLY A 6 -3.20 -21.89 9.20
N ASP A 7 -3.46 -21.81 10.51
CA ASP A 7 -4.60 -22.39 11.18
C ASP A 7 -5.23 -21.35 12.14
N HIS A 8 -6.35 -21.73 12.77
CA HIS A 8 -7.03 -20.96 13.82
C HIS A 8 -6.96 -21.68 15.17
N GLY A 9 -5.89 -22.45 15.42
CA GLY A 9 -5.64 -23.04 16.73
C GLY A 9 -5.31 -21.97 17.79
N PRO A 10 -5.39 -22.29 19.09
CA PRO A 10 -5.20 -21.30 20.17
C PRO A 10 -3.87 -20.54 20.07
N ALA A 11 -2.78 -21.21 19.67
CA ALA A 11 -1.47 -20.59 19.51
C ALA A 11 -1.41 -19.60 18.32
N SER A 12 -2.15 -19.86 17.24
CA SER A 12 -2.24 -18.96 16.09
C SER A 12 -3.13 -17.76 16.38
N VAL A 13 -4.24 -17.97 17.10
CA VAL A 13 -5.12 -16.91 17.60
C VAL A 13 -4.36 -15.97 18.55
N ALA A 14 -3.59 -16.51 19.50
CA ALA A 14 -2.78 -15.71 20.42
C ALA A 14 -1.72 -14.88 19.67
N ARG A 15 -1.02 -15.48 18.69
CA ARG A 15 -0.05 -14.76 17.84
C ARG A 15 -0.72 -13.68 16.99
N ALA A 16 -1.85 -13.99 16.35
CA ALA A 16 -2.64 -13.04 15.58
C ALA A 16 -3.05 -11.83 16.42
N SER A 17 -3.50 -12.10 17.65
CA SER A 17 -3.92 -11.07 18.60
C SER A 17 -2.75 -10.17 19.02
N GLY A 18 -1.61 -10.78 19.37
CA GLY A 18 -0.40 -10.03 19.73
C GLY A 18 0.14 -9.18 18.57
N TYR A 19 0.20 -9.74 17.36
CA TYR A 19 0.61 -8.97 16.17
C TYR A 19 -0.37 -7.84 15.86
N GLY A 20 -1.67 -8.07 16.04
CA GLY A 20 -2.67 -7.03 15.82
C GLY A 20 -2.51 -5.89 16.83
N MET A 21 -2.48 -6.21 18.12
CA MET A 21 -2.27 -5.24 19.20
C MET A 21 -1.03 -4.37 18.95
N VAL A 22 0.11 -4.98 18.61
CA VAL A 22 1.36 -4.26 18.33
C VAL A 22 1.26 -3.41 17.05
N SER A 23 0.48 -3.86 16.08
CA SER A 23 0.32 -3.15 14.81
C SER A 23 -0.48 -1.84 14.92
N SER A 24 -1.27 -1.66 16.00
CA SER A 24 -2.04 -0.45 16.32
C SER A 24 -2.49 0.33 15.08
N SER A 25 -3.55 -0.14 14.44
CA SER A 25 -3.93 0.35 13.10
C SER A 25 -5.39 0.74 13.04
N CYS A 26 -5.68 1.80 12.28
CA CYS A 26 -7.06 2.18 12.02
C CYS A 26 -7.80 1.05 11.27
N SER A 27 -9.13 1.00 11.39
CA SER A 27 -9.95 -0.09 10.85
C SER A 27 -9.76 -0.29 9.33
N TYR A 28 -9.42 0.78 8.58
CA TYR A 28 -9.06 0.70 7.17
C TYR A 28 -7.70 0.03 6.93
N ALA A 29 -6.63 0.50 7.58
CA ALA A 29 -5.30 -0.08 7.47
C ALA A 29 -5.31 -1.55 7.92
N ALA A 30 -5.99 -1.84 9.03
CA ALA A 30 -6.20 -3.20 9.52
C ALA A 30 -6.87 -4.10 8.46
N SER A 31 -7.93 -3.63 7.79
CA SER A 31 -8.60 -4.41 6.74
C SER A 31 -7.71 -4.71 5.53
N ALA A 32 -6.86 -3.75 5.13
CA ALA A 32 -5.94 -3.91 4.00
C ALA A 32 -4.81 -4.89 4.35
N MET A 33 -4.24 -4.78 5.56
CA MET A 33 -3.25 -5.72 6.07
C MET A 33 -3.84 -7.12 6.18
N THR A 34 -5.04 -7.27 6.74
CA THR A 34 -5.75 -8.56 6.84
C THR A 34 -5.97 -9.20 5.47
N LYS A 35 -6.34 -8.43 4.44
CA LYS A 35 -6.41 -8.93 3.06
C LYS A 35 -5.05 -9.49 2.62
N SER A 36 -3.96 -8.75 2.85
CA SER A 36 -2.59 -9.17 2.53
C SER A 36 -2.17 -10.44 3.28
N LEU A 37 -2.58 -10.60 4.55
CA LEU A 37 -2.33 -11.82 5.32
C LEU A 37 -3.04 -13.02 4.69
N ILE A 38 -4.29 -12.87 4.26
CA ILE A 38 -5.08 -13.92 3.61
C ILE A 38 -4.48 -14.33 2.26
N THR A 39 -4.04 -13.36 1.45
CA THR A 39 -3.40 -13.64 0.15
C THR A 39 -2.06 -14.36 0.32
N LYS A 40 -1.29 -14.01 1.35
CA LYS A 40 -0.04 -14.70 1.75
C LYS A 40 -0.27 -16.06 2.44
N GLY A 41 -1.51 -16.53 2.54
CA GLY A 41 -1.84 -17.87 3.00
C GLY A 41 -2.11 -18.00 4.50
N ALA A 42 -2.44 -16.92 5.21
CA ALA A 42 -3.01 -16.99 6.56
C ALA A 42 -4.43 -17.61 6.53
N ASP A 43 -4.78 -18.32 7.59
CA ASP A 43 -6.16 -18.74 7.87
C ASP A 43 -7.07 -17.52 8.00
N PHE A 44 -8.29 -17.64 7.49
CA PHE A 44 -9.22 -16.52 7.42
C PHE A 44 -9.65 -16.04 8.81
N THR A 45 -9.93 -16.95 9.73
CA THR A 45 -10.32 -16.63 11.11
C THR A 45 -9.16 -15.98 11.86
N SER A 46 -7.95 -16.52 11.75
CA SER A 46 -6.75 -15.90 12.33
C SER A 46 -6.47 -14.50 11.76
N ALA A 47 -6.73 -14.27 10.47
CA ALA A 47 -6.60 -12.95 9.87
C ALA A 47 -7.68 -11.96 10.34
N MET A 48 -8.91 -12.44 10.62
CA MET A 48 -9.95 -11.62 11.26
C MET A 48 -9.61 -11.31 12.73
N VAL A 49 -9.06 -12.26 13.48
CA VAL A 49 -8.57 -12.04 14.85
C VAL A 49 -7.50 -10.96 14.87
N PHE A 50 -6.53 -11.01 13.93
CA PHE A 50 -5.55 -9.94 13.77
C PHE A 50 -6.24 -8.58 13.53
N MET A 51 -7.27 -8.53 12.69
CA MET A 51 -8.02 -7.30 12.39
C MET A 51 -8.71 -6.72 13.64
N PHE A 52 -9.36 -7.59 14.43
CA PHE A 52 -10.02 -7.23 15.69
C PHE A 52 -9.02 -6.70 16.71
N ALA A 53 -7.92 -7.42 16.92
CA ALA A 53 -6.90 -7.00 17.87
C ALA A 53 -6.20 -5.69 17.45
N SER A 54 -6.03 -5.47 16.15
CA SER A 54 -5.41 -4.23 15.62
C SER A 54 -6.23 -2.97 15.85
N THR A 55 -7.52 -3.11 16.14
CA THR A 55 -8.49 -2.01 16.24
C THR A 55 -9.03 -1.83 17.65
N ASN A 56 -9.19 -2.93 18.40
CA ASN A 56 -9.88 -2.95 19.70
C ASN A 56 -8.97 -3.38 20.88
N LEU A 57 -7.71 -3.75 20.66
CA LEU A 57 -6.73 -3.95 21.76
C LEU A 57 -5.64 -2.87 21.75
N VAL A 58 -5.97 -1.74 21.12
CA VAL A 58 -5.04 -0.63 20.90
C VAL A 58 -4.87 0.18 22.19
N VAL A 59 -3.62 0.37 22.61
CA VAL A 59 -3.31 1.11 23.85
C VAL A 59 -3.75 2.57 23.73
N GLU A 60 -3.61 3.15 22.54
CA GLU A 60 -4.00 4.51 22.21
C GLU A 60 -5.51 4.71 22.41
N LEU A 61 -6.34 3.77 21.96
CA LEU A 61 -7.79 3.80 22.20
C LEU A 61 -8.10 3.72 23.71
N GLY A 62 -7.41 2.84 24.44
CA GLY A 62 -7.52 2.73 25.89
C GLY A 62 -7.20 4.02 26.63
N VAL A 63 -6.16 4.75 26.22
CA VAL A 63 -5.81 6.06 26.79
C VAL A 63 -6.88 7.11 26.48
N VAL A 64 -7.41 7.13 25.26
CA VAL A 64 -8.49 8.05 24.89
C VAL A 64 -9.75 7.77 25.72
N MET A 65 -10.12 6.50 25.90
CA MET A 65 -11.23 6.10 26.76
C MET A 65 -10.99 6.45 28.23
N LEU A 66 -9.78 6.25 28.74
CA LEU A 66 -9.40 6.63 30.10
C LEU A 66 -9.66 8.12 30.36
N VAL A 67 -9.29 8.97 29.40
CA VAL A 67 -9.46 10.43 29.51
C VAL A 67 -10.93 10.86 29.34
N LEU A 68 -11.65 10.27 28.39
CA LEU A 68 -13.00 10.74 27.99
C LEU A 68 -14.17 10.05 28.69
N LEU A 69 -13.99 8.82 29.18
CA LEU A 69 -15.06 7.99 29.74
C LEU A 69 -14.71 7.48 31.13
N GLY A 70 -13.42 7.41 31.46
CA GLY A 70 -12.89 6.96 32.74
C GLY A 70 -12.20 5.61 32.68
N TRP A 71 -11.56 5.24 33.78
CA TRP A 71 -10.73 4.04 33.85
C TRP A 71 -11.54 2.75 33.69
N GLN A 72 -12.81 2.73 34.10
CA GLN A 72 -13.69 1.57 33.97
C GLN A 72 -13.87 1.16 32.50
N PHE A 73 -14.04 2.15 31.61
CA PHE A 73 -14.16 1.90 30.18
C PHE A 73 -12.85 1.39 29.58
N MET A 74 -11.71 1.97 29.97
CA MET A 74 -10.40 1.44 29.55
C MET A 74 -10.22 -0.02 29.96
N VAL A 75 -10.51 -0.39 31.21
CA VAL A 75 -10.38 -1.78 31.67
C VAL A 75 -11.39 -2.69 30.97
N ALA A 76 -12.60 -2.20 30.71
CA ALA A 76 -13.61 -2.95 29.97
C ALA A 76 -13.19 -3.24 28.53
N GLU A 77 -12.48 -2.33 27.87
CA GLU A 77 -11.88 -2.58 26.55
C GLU A 77 -10.88 -3.75 26.62
N PHE A 78 -9.96 -3.72 27.59
CA PHE A 78 -8.94 -4.77 27.75
C PHE A 78 -9.48 -6.11 28.24
N ILE A 79 -10.68 -6.16 28.81
CA ILE A 79 -11.37 -7.41 29.17
C ILE A 79 -12.26 -7.89 28.02
N GLY A 80 -13.05 -6.99 27.45
CA GLY A 80 -14.00 -7.28 26.39
C GLY A 80 -13.33 -7.65 25.07
N GLY A 81 -12.18 -7.05 24.75
CA GLY A 81 -11.39 -7.37 23.56
C GLY A 81 -10.95 -8.85 23.50
N PRO A 82 -10.29 -9.40 24.53
CA PRO A 82 -10.00 -10.84 24.62
C PRO A 82 -11.24 -11.73 24.58
N ILE A 83 -12.34 -11.34 25.23
CA ILE A 83 -13.62 -12.06 25.16
C ILE A 83 -14.12 -12.11 23.71
N MET A 84 -14.10 -10.97 23.03
CA MET A 84 -14.51 -10.81 21.65
C MET A 84 -13.67 -11.68 20.71
N ILE A 85 -12.34 -11.72 20.91
CA ILE A 85 -11.42 -12.58 20.15
C ILE A 85 -11.72 -14.05 20.39
N ALA A 86 -11.96 -14.46 21.64
CA ALA A 86 -12.30 -15.84 21.96
C ALA A 86 -13.63 -16.26 21.31
N LEU A 87 -14.66 -15.40 21.40
CA LEU A 87 -15.95 -15.61 20.73
C LEU A 87 -15.78 -15.72 19.21
N LEU A 88 -15.00 -14.83 18.60
CA LEU A 88 -14.73 -14.87 17.16
C LEU A 88 -13.98 -16.14 16.74
N ALA A 89 -13.00 -16.60 17.52
CA ALA A 89 -12.27 -17.84 17.23
C ALA A 89 -13.20 -19.07 17.30
N LEU A 90 -14.08 -19.11 18.30
CA LEU A 90 -15.07 -20.18 18.48
C LEU A 90 -16.12 -20.16 17.36
N LEU A 91 -16.76 -19.01 17.13
CA LEU A 91 -17.80 -18.85 16.11
C LEU A 91 -17.22 -18.95 14.70
N GLY A 92 -16.02 -18.43 14.46
CA GLY A 92 -15.38 -18.42 13.15
C GLY A 92 -15.15 -19.82 12.59
N SER A 93 -14.87 -20.80 13.45
CA SER A 93 -14.70 -22.20 13.07
C SER A 93 -15.97 -22.82 12.44
N THR A 94 -17.16 -22.33 12.78
CA THR A 94 -18.45 -22.83 12.28
C THR A 94 -19.12 -21.86 11.31
N ALA A 95 -18.87 -20.56 11.44
CA ALA A 95 -19.54 -19.52 10.68
C ALA A 95 -18.97 -19.36 9.26
N PHE A 96 -17.68 -19.64 9.06
CA PHE A 96 -17.00 -19.52 7.77
C PHE A 96 -16.69 -20.90 7.18
N SER A 97 -17.58 -21.38 6.29
CA SER A 97 -17.39 -22.68 5.65
C SER A 97 -16.14 -22.71 4.75
N ALA A 98 -15.51 -23.87 4.59
CA ALA A 98 -14.31 -24.04 3.76
C ALA A 98 -14.53 -23.54 2.32
N GLY A 99 -15.72 -23.77 1.75
CA GLY A 99 -16.09 -23.26 0.43
C GLY A 99 -16.18 -21.73 0.36
N MET A 100 -16.66 -21.09 1.42
CA MET A 100 -16.74 -19.63 1.53
C MET A 100 -15.36 -19.00 1.68
N VAL A 101 -14.51 -19.57 2.54
CA VAL A 101 -13.12 -19.14 2.73
C VAL A 101 -12.32 -19.32 1.45
N ALA A 102 -12.48 -20.44 0.76
CA ALA A 102 -11.84 -20.67 -0.53
C ALA A 102 -12.32 -19.67 -1.59
N ALA A 103 -13.62 -19.35 -1.64
CA ALA A 103 -14.15 -18.33 -2.54
C ALA A 103 -13.65 -16.91 -2.18
N ALA A 104 -13.57 -16.58 -0.89
CA ALA A 104 -13.03 -15.31 -0.40
C ALA A 104 -11.54 -15.18 -0.73
N ARG A 105 -10.75 -16.24 -0.52
CA ARG A 105 -9.34 -16.28 -0.87
C ARG A 105 -9.16 -16.19 -2.38
N ARG A 106 -9.91 -16.97 -3.17
CA ARG A 106 -9.90 -16.87 -4.63
C ARG A 106 -10.29 -15.47 -5.11
N ARG A 107 -11.21 -14.77 -4.46
CA ARG A 107 -11.59 -13.40 -4.84
C ARG A 107 -10.58 -12.35 -4.39
N ALA A 108 -10.00 -12.52 -3.20
CA ALA A 108 -8.92 -11.66 -2.73
C ALA A 108 -7.66 -11.83 -3.60
N GLN A 109 -7.37 -13.08 -4.00
CA GLN A 109 -6.33 -13.44 -4.95
C GLN A 109 -6.68 -13.00 -6.36
N ALA A 110 -7.91 -13.18 -6.86
CA ALA A 110 -8.39 -12.69 -8.16
C ALA A 110 -8.60 -11.17 -8.19
N GLN A 111 -8.57 -10.46 -7.07
CA GLN A 111 -8.37 -9.02 -7.11
C GLN A 111 -6.89 -8.63 -7.21
N GLY A 112 -6.00 -9.58 -6.94
CA GLY A 112 -4.62 -9.58 -7.45
C GLY A 112 -4.47 -10.26 -8.81
N ALA A 113 -5.36 -11.19 -9.22
CA ALA A 113 -5.16 -12.13 -10.33
C ALA A 113 -6.18 -12.06 -11.47
N ALA A 114 -7.40 -11.55 -11.29
CA ALA A 114 -8.20 -10.94 -12.39
C ALA A 114 -7.67 -9.55 -12.76
N ALA A 115 -6.62 -9.14 -12.05
CA ALA A 115 -5.67 -8.16 -12.53
C ALA A 115 -4.47 -8.82 -13.28
N HIS A 116 -4.55 -10.13 -13.52
CA HIS A 116 -3.57 -10.99 -14.19
C HIS A 116 -4.21 -11.89 -15.27
N ASP A 117 -5.56 -11.95 -15.35
CA ASP A 117 -6.34 -12.93 -16.14
C ASP A 117 -7.49 -12.26 -16.93
N GLN A 118 -7.44 -10.93 -17.11
CA GLN A 118 -8.08 -10.27 -18.27
C GLN A 118 -7.10 -10.22 -19.47
N VAL A 119 -6.02 -11.00 -19.40
CA VAL A 119 -4.86 -11.01 -20.29
C VAL A 119 -4.93 -12.13 -21.34
N THR A 120 -5.88 -13.06 -21.29
CA THR A 120 -6.09 -14.03 -22.38
C THR A 120 -7.58 -14.32 -22.62
N GLY A 121 -8.18 -13.64 -23.61
CA GLY A 121 -9.52 -13.95 -24.07
C GLY A 121 -10.06 -12.94 -25.06
N GLU A 122 -9.69 -13.10 -26.33
CA GLU A 122 -10.37 -12.43 -27.44
C GLU A 122 -11.88 -12.78 -27.46
N PRO A 123 -12.76 -11.85 -27.89
CA PRO A 123 -14.17 -12.14 -28.06
C PRO A 123 -14.41 -12.92 -29.37
N VAL A 124 -14.66 -14.22 -29.27
CA VAL A 124 -15.12 -15.01 -30.43
C VAL A 124 -16.62 -14.85 -30.61
N THR A 125 -17.02 -14.17 -31.68
CA THR A 125 -18.39 -14.07 -32.20
C THR A 125 -18.91 -15.43 -32.72
N PRO A 126 -20.23 -15.70 -32.69
CA PRO A 126 -20.76 -16.98 -33.14
C PRO A 126 -20.91 -16.98 -34.67
N ALA A 127 -20.11 -17.78 -35.37
CA ALA A 127 -20.28 -18.05 -36.78
C ALA A 127 -20.24 -19.57 -37.06
N SER A 128 -21.40 -20.08 -37.48
CA SER A 128 -21.62 -21.18 -38.43
C SER A 128 -20.80 -22.48 -38.28
N ALA A 129 -21.51 -23.51 -37.83
CA ALA A 129 -21.11 -24.91 -37.93
C ALA A 129 -21.00 -25.38 -39.40
N HIS A 130 -19.84 -25.88 -39.79
CA HIS A 130 -19.70 -26.86 -40.88
C HIS A 130 -18.58 -27.87 -40.57
N HIS A 131 -18.81 -29.10 -41.03
CA HIS A 131 -18.12 -30.36 -40.80
C HIS A 131 -16.63 -30.43 -41.20
N GLY A 132 -15.92 -31.39 -40.58
CA GLY A 132 -14.98 -32.25 -41.32
C GLY A 132 -13.65 -32.61 -40.65
N HIS A 133 -13.56 -33.86 -40.15
CA HIS A 133 -12.44 -34.80 -40.12
C HIS A 133 -11.01 -34.44 -39.62
N ASP A 134 -10.56 -35.29 -38.68
CA ASP A 134 -9.28 -36.01 -38.53
C ASP A 134 -7.93 -35.31 -38.75
N GLY A 135 -7.07 -35.39 -37.73
CA GLY A 135 -5.62 -35.22 -37.88
C GLY A 135 -4.87 -35.07 -36.55
N HIS A 136 -4.14 -36.11 -36.16
CA HIS A 136 -3.27 -36.23 -34.98
C HIS A 136 -2.37 -35.01 -34.65
N ARG A 137 -2.16 -34.71 -33.34
CA ARG A 137 -0.90 -34.92 -32.59
C ARG A 137 -0.79 -34.10 -31.29
N HIS A 138 -0.26 -34.78 -30.27
CA HIS A 138 0.55 -34.33 -29.13
C HIS A 138 0.15 -33.08 -28.32
N ALA A 139 -0.28 -33.36 -27.08
CA ALA A 139 -0.09 -32.49 -25.95
C ALA A 139 1.40 -32.31 -25.63
N PRO A 140 1.83 -31.08 -25.27
CA PRO A 140 2.87 -30.88 -24.28
C PRO A 140 2.29 -30.19 -23.05
N THR A 141 2.50 -30.85 -21.91
CA THR A 141 2.43 -30.31 -20.56
C THR A 141 3.26 -29.03 -20.45
N CYS A 142 2.65 -27.90 -20.08
CA CYS A 142 3.41 -26.71 -19.67
C CYS A 142 3.73 -26.82 -18.19
N ALA A 143 5.03 -26.96 -17.94
CA ALA A 143 5.66 -27.15 -16.66
C ALA A 143 5.54 -25.92 -15.75
N GLU A 144 5.54 -26.20 -14.45
CA GLU A 144 5.81 -25.26 -13.37
C GLU A 144 6.99 -24.36 -13.70
N HIS A 145 6.77 -23.04 -13.78
CA HIS A 145 7.84 -22.09 -13.52
C HIS A 145 8.06 -22.02 -12.02
N VAL A 146 9.00 -22.86 -11.58
CA VAL A 146 9.72 -22.70 -10.33
C VAL A 146 10.37 -21.31 -10.36
N GLU A 147 10.08 -20.49 -9.35
CA GLU A 147 10.83 -19.28 -9.04
C GLU A 147 12.31 -19.63 -8.94
N GLU A 148 13.06 -19.31 -9.98
CA GLU A 148 14.51 -19.29 -9.93
C GLU A 148 14.89 -18.02 -9.16
N VAL A 149 15.03 -18.18 -7.84
CA VAL A 149 15.66 -17.20 -6.96
C VAL A 149 17.12 -17.09 -7.42
N ASP A 150 17.47 -15.99 -8.06
CA ASP A 150 18.86 -15.61 -8.30
C ASP A 150 19.61 -15.60 -6.96
N PRO A 151 20.61 -16.48 -6.75
CA PRO A 151 21.33 -16.57 -5.48
C PRO A 151 22.35 -15.44 -5.25
N THR A 152 22.44 -14.44 -6.14
CA THR A 152 23.51 -13.43 -6.09
C THR A 152 23.06 -11.97 -6.23
N GLY A 153 21.76 -11.69 -6.23
CA GLY A 153 21.25 -10.32 -6.16
C GLY A 153 21.18 -9.82 -4.72
N GLU A 154 22.15 -9.03 -4.28
CA GLU A 154 22.07 -8.28 -3.01
C GLU A 154 20.77 -7.47 -2.98
N ALA A 155 19.84 -7.89 -2.11
CA ALA A 155 18.63 -7.16 -1.82
C ALA A 155 19.01 -5.73 -1.40
N ALA A 156 18.56 -4.73 -2.17
CA ALA A 156 18.78 -3.33 -1.84
C ALA A 156 18.38 -3.09 -0.37
N PRO A 157 19.28 -2.54 0.46
CA PRO A 157 19.06 -2.48 1.90
C PRO A 157 17.83 -1.62 2.19
N ALA A 158 16.86 -2.18 2.91
CA ALA A 158 15.77 -1.41 3.49
C ALA A 158 16.36 -0.21 4.23
N SER A 159 15.95 1.01 3.86
CA SER A 159 16.50 2.23 4.42
C SER A 159 16.38 2.19 5.95
N SER A 160 17.53 2.25 6.62
CA SER A 160 17.59 2.18 8.08
C SER A 160 16.75 3.31 8.70
N PRO A 161 15.95 3.04 9.76
CA PRO A 161 15.15 4.08 10.44
C PRO A 161 16.02 5.16 11.12
N ARG A 162 17.35 5.03 11.05
CA ARG A 162 18.31 6.01 11.56
C ARG A 162 18.75 7.02 10.50
N THR A 163 18.37 6.87 9.24
CA THR A 163 18.79 7.78 8.16
C THR A 163 17.68 8.76 7.80
N VAL A 164 18.06 9.97 7.39
CA VAL A 164 17.13 11.00 6.92
C VAL A 164 16.34 10.51 5.69
N ALA A 165 16.97 9.70 4.84
CA ALA A 165 16.32 9.00 3.73
C ALA A 165 15.17 8.09 4.21
N GLY A 166 15.40 7.25 5.22
CA GLY A 166 14.37 6.37 5.78
C GLY A 166 13.19 7.14 6.39
N TRP A 167 13.45 8.25 7.09
CA TRP A 167 12.39 9.12 7.59
C TRP A 167 11.62 9.82 6.46
N SER A 168 12.28 10.23 5.38
CA SER A 168 11.60 10.84 4.22
C SER A 168 10.71 9.84 3.47
N ASP A 169 11.12 8.58 3.38
CA ASP A 169 10.29 7.49 2.84
C ASP A 169 9.09 7.20 3.77
N ALA A 170 9.31 7.10 5.08
CA ALA A 170 8.22 6.89 6.05
C ALA A 170 7.19 8.05 6.03
N ALA A 171 7.67 9.30 5.95
CA ALA A 171 6.81 10.47 5.86
C ALA A 171 5.96 10.46 4.56
N SER A 172 6.52 9.97 3.46
CA SER A 172 5.81 9.84 2.18
C SER A 172 4.68 8.82 2.25
N TYR A 173 4.91 7.69 2.92
CA TYR A 173 3.86 6.72 3.24
C TYR A 173 2.74 7.32 4.07
N ALA A 174 3.08 8.03 5.16
CA ALA A 174 2.09 8.67 6.03
C ALA A 174 1.20 9.68 5.28
N LEU A 175 1.76 10.46 4.35
CA LEU A 175 0.98 11.39 3.52
C LEU A 175 0.13 10.69 2.47
N ALA A 176 0.61 9.59 1.88
CA ALA A 176 -0.19 8.78 0.97
C ALA A 176 -1.44 8.23 1.70
N ASP A 177 -1.29 7.70 2.91
CA ASP A 177 -2.40 7.20 3.72
C ASP A 177 -3.39 8.33 4.08
N ALA A 178 -2.88 9.50 4.50
CA ALA A 178 -3.72 10.65 4.82
C ALA A 178 -4.51 11.16 3.60
N THR A 179 -3.86 11.23 2.43
CA THR A 179 -4.51 11.68 1.18
C THR A 179 -5.53 10.67 0.64
N MET A 180 -5.32 9.38 0.90
CA MET A 180 -6.26 8.31 0.57
C MET A 180 -7.54 8.42 1.39
N LEU A 181 -7.43 8.68 2.71
CA LEU A 181 -8.57 8.65 3.65
C LEU A 181 -9.26 10.00 3.86
N ARG A 182 -8.74 11.09 3.30
CA ARG A 182 -9.19 12.46 3.61
C ARG A 182 -10.68 12.70 3.37
N LYS A 183 -11.27 12.08 2.34
CA LYS A 183 -12.68 12.33 1.99
C LYS A 183 -13.60 11.65 2.99
N GLU A 184 -13.30 10.40 3.31
CA GLU A 184 -14.02 9.56 4.25
C GLU A 184 -13.94 10.14 5.66
N LEU A 185 -12.75 10.56 6.10
CA LEU A 185 -12.55 11.23 7.39
C LEU A 185 -13.31 12.56 7.45
N ALA A 186 -13.21 13.39 6.41
CA ALA A 186 -13.93 14.67 6.38
C ALA A 186 -15.45 14.47 6.48
N ILE A 187 -16.02 13.52 5.73
CA ILE A 187 -17.45 13.21 5.80
C ILE A 187 -17.81 12.67 7.18
N GLY A 188 -17.03 11.73 7.71
CA GLY A 188 -17.27 11.13 9.03
C GLY A 188 -17.27 12.17 10.15
N TYR A 189 -16.28 13.07 10.20
CA TYR A 189 -16.21 14.13 11.20
C TYR A 189 -17.34 15.15 11.06
N VAL A 190 -17.73 15.52 9.84
CA VAL A 190 -18.86 16.43 9.60
C VAL A 190 -20.17 15.79 10.06
N VAL A 191 -20.42 14.53 9.69
CA VAL A 191 -21.62 13.79 10.10
C VAL A 191 -21.65 13.61 11.62
N ALA A 192 -20.54 13.21 12.24
CA ALA A 192 -20.44 13.04 13.69
C ALA A 192 -20.70 14.36 14.45
N GLY A 193 -20.11 15.47 13.99
CA GLY A 193 -20.32 16.79 14.57
C GLY A 193 -21.77 17.27 14.42
N LEU A 194 -22.37 17.07 13.24
CA LEU A 194 -23.78 17.38 13.01
C LEU A 194 -24.69 16.53 13.88
N LEU A 195 -24.44 15.23 14.02
CA LEU A 195 -25.21 14.34 14.91
C LEU A 195 -25.08 14.78 16.37
N ALA A 196 -23.89 15.14 16.83
CA ALA A 196 -23.65 15.57 18.20
C ALA A 196 -24.36 16.89 18.57
N VAL A 197 -24.57 17.79 17.60
CA VAL A 197 -25.22 19.09 17.82
C VAL A 197 -26.71 19.05 17.51
N LEU A 198 -27.11 18.41 16.41
CA LEU A 198 -28.49 18.45 15.91
C LEU A 198 -29.39 17.39 16.54
N VAL A 199 -28.85 16.27 17.06
CA VAL A 199 -29.65 15.21 17.67
C VAL A 199 -29.79 15.49 19.17
N PRO A 200 -30.99 15.89 19.65
CA PRO A 200 -31.17 16.23 21.06
C PRO A 200 -31.01 15.01 21.96
N HIS A 201 -30.58 15.22 23.21
CA HIS A 201 -30.50 14.15 24.21
C HIS A 201 -31.82 13.36 24.38
N GLY A 202 -32.97 14.03 24.22
CA GLY A 202 -34.29 13.41 24.28
C GLY A 202 -34.52 12.32 23.23
N PHE A 203 -33.93 12.47 22.03
CA PHE A 203 -34.01 11.45 20.99
C PHE A 203 -33.29 10.16 21.41
N TRP A 204 -32.09 10.30 21.96
CA TRP A 204 -31.31 9.16 22.44
C TRP A 204 -32.01 8.45 23.61
N SER A 205 -32.56 9.20 24.56
CA SER A 205 -33.32 8.61 25.68
C SER A 205 -34.62 7.92 25.26
N ALA A 206 -35.21 8.31 24.13
CA ALA A 206 -36.39 7.64 23.58
C ALA A 206 -36.03 6.38 22.76
N LEU A 207 -34.83 6.38 22.17
CA LEU A 207 -34.31 5.25 21.39
C LEU A 207 -33.87 4.09 22.28
N PHE A 208 -33.39 4.36 23.50
CA PHE A 208 -32.90 3.35 24.43
C PHE A 208 -33.87 3.12 25.57
N VAL A 209 -34.36 1.88 25.72
CA VAL A 209 -35.16 1.53 26.89
C VAL A 209 -34.30 1.53 28.15
N SER A 210 -34.55 2.48 29.05
CA SER A 210 -33.85 2.60 30.34
C SER A 210 -34.70 2.10 31.51
N GLY A 211 -34.09 1.38 32.46
CA GLY A 211 -34.71 1.09 33.77
C GLY A 211 -35.24 -0.34 33.98
N HIS A 212 -35.06 -1.26 33.02
CA HIS A 212 -35.52 -2.66 33.15
C HIS A 212 -34.39 -3.67 33.41
N GLY A 213 -33.27 -3.21 34.00
CA GLY A 213 -32.12 -4.06 34.34
C GLY A 213 -31.55 -4.78 33.13
N PHE A 214 -31.50 -6.11 33.17
CA PHE A 214 -30.92 -6.95 32.11
C PHE A 214 -31.53 -6.73 30.72
N TRP A 215 -32.85 -6.52 30.62
CA TRP A 215 -33.52 -6.35 29.32
C TRP A 215 -33.12 -5.06 28.62
N SER A 216 -32.95 -3.98 29.38
CA SER A 216 -32.39 -2.72 28.88
C SER A 216 -30.96 -2.94 28.37
N SER A 217 -30.13 -3.68 29.10
CA SER A 217 -28.75 -3.94 28.68
C SER A 217 -28.69 -4.82 27.43
N LEU A 218 -29.57 -5.83 27.33
CA LEU A 218 -29.69 -6.70 26.15
C LEU A 218 -30.07 -5.92 24.90
N GLU A 219 -31.11 -5.09 24.96
CA GLU A 219 -31.49 -4.22 23.84
C GLU A 219 -30.33 -3.29 23.46
N ASN A 220 -29.77 -2.58 24.44
CA ASN A 220 -28.72 -1.59 24.21
C ASN A 220 -27.46 -2.20 23.59
N ALA A 221 -27.07 -3.42 23.97
CA ALA A 221 -25.92 -4.11 23.41
C ALA A 221 -26.11 -4.55 21.95
N PHE A 222 -27.35 -4.71 21.50
CA PHE A 222 -27.66 -4.96 20.09
C PHE A 222 -27.83 -3.64 19.32
N VAL A 223 -28.50 -2.65 19.90
CA VAL A 223 -28.72 -1.34 19.26
C VAL A 223 -27.41 -0.57 19.08
N GLY A 224 -26.47 -0.65 20.03
CA GLY A 224 -25.16 0.00 19.95
C GLY A 224 -24.43 -0.28 18.63
N PRO A 225 -24.11 -1.54 18.29
CA PRO A 225 -23.51 -1.89 17.02
C PRO A 225 -24.30 -1.43 15.78
N LEU A 226 -25.64 -1.38 15.82
CA LEU A 226 -26.43 -0.84 14.70
C LEU A 226 -26.17 0.65 14.48
N ILE A 227 -26.01 1.42 15.57
CA ILE A 227 -25.65 2.84 15.49
C ILE A 227 -24.25 3.00 14.88
N ALA A 228 -23.30 2.14 15.24
CA ALA A 228 -21.96 2.17 14.66
C ALA A 228 -21.98 1.95 13.14
N VAL A 229 -22.81 1.03 12.63
CA VAL A 229 -22.99 0.80 11.19
C VAL A 229 -23.36 2.09 10.47
N VAL A 230 -24.32 2.86 11.00
CA VAL A 230 -24.83 4.09 10.36
C VAL A 230 -23.98 5.33 10.64
N SER A 231 -23.18 5.33 11.69
CA SER A 231 -22.41 6.51 12.14
C SER A 231 -21.32 6.97 11.16
N TRP A 232 -20.85 6.10 10.25
CA TRP A 232 -19.73 6.37 9.33
C TRP A 232 -18.42 6.78 10.02
N VAL A 233 -18.34 6.61 11.34
CA VAL A 233 -17.17 6.98 12.12
C VAL A 233 -16.26 5.76 12.32
N CYS A 234 -14.95 5.99 12.34
CA CYS A 234 -13.93 4.98 12.60
C CYS A 234 -13.59 4.90 14.10
N SER A 235 -12.89 3.82 14.50
CA SER A 235 -12.50 3.49 15.89
C SER A 235 -12.30 4.69 16.85
N ILE A 236 -11.42 5.63 16.51
CA ILE A 236 -11.10 6.79 17.36
C ILE A 236 -12.26 7.78 17.45
N GLY A 237 -12.95 8.02 16.33
CA GLY A 237 -14.08 8.95 16.30
C GLY A 237 -15.34 8.38 16.98
N ASN A 238 -15.41 7.07 17.21
CA ASN A 238 -16.51 6.47 17.96
C ASN A 238 -16.46 6.87 19.43
N VAL A 239 -15.30 7.21 20.03
CA VAL A 239 -15.24 7.51 21.47
C VAL A 239 -16.06 8.76 21.86
N PRO A 240 -15.97 9.91 21.16
CA PRO A 240 -16.85 11.05 21.43
C PRO A 240 -18.35 10.72 21.29
N LEU A 241 -18.73 9.95 20.26
CA LEU A 241 -20.11 9.53 20.07
C LEU A 241 -20.54 8.55 21.18
N ALA A 242 -19.66 7.65 21.61
CA ALA A 242 -19.88 6.75 22.73
C ALA A 242 -20.15 7.53 24.02
N ALA A 243 -19.41 8.62 24.27
CA ALA A 243 -19.65 9.52 25.39
C ALA A 243 -21.01 10.23 25.29
N ALA A 244 -21.41 10.66 24.09
CA ALA A 244 -22.74 11.23 23.85
C ALA A 244 -23.85 10.20 24.11
N LEU A 245 -23.70 8.96 23.64
CA LEU A 245 -24.64 7.86 23.88
C LEU A 245 -24.73 7.50 25.37
N TRP A 246 -23.58 7.47 26.06
CA TRP A 246 -23.51 7.27 27.52
C TRP A 246 -24.31 8.33 28.28
N SER A 247 -24.14 9.61 27.90
CA SER A 247 -24.95 10.70 28.46
C SER A 247 -26.45 10.58 28.11
N GLY A 248 -26.76 10.01 26.93
CA GLY A 248 -28.10 9.72 26.44
C GLY A 248 -28.80 8.54 27.14
N GLY A 249 -28.09 7.80 27.99
CA GLY A 249 -28.67 6.82 28.90
C GLY A 249 -28.59 5.36 28.48
N ILE A 250 -27.82 5.05 27.43
CA ILE A 250 -27.47 3.68 27.03
C ILE A 250 -26.78 2.92 28.19
N SER A 251 -26.93 1.59 28.25
CA SER A 251 -26.24 0.76 29.25
C SER A 251 -24.73 0.74 29.02
N PHE A 252 -23.98 0.36 30.06
CA PHE A 252 -22.52 0.26 30.02
C PHE A 252 -22.05 -0.71 28.91
N GLY A 253 -22.63 -1.91 28.85
CA GLY A 253 -22.36 -2.90 27.81
C GLY A 253 -22.84 -2.46 26.42
N GLY A 254 -23.88 -1.62 26.34
CA GLY A 254 -24.30 -0.98 25.09
C GLY A 254 -23.25 -0.02 24.54
N VAL A 255 -22.64 0.80 25.39
CA VAL A 255 -21.50 1.66 24.99
C VAL A 255 -20.33 0.82 24.52
N ILE A 256 -19.95 -0.21 25.28
CA ILE A 256 -18.83 -1.08 24.95
C ILE A 256 -19.06 -1.81 23.62
N ALA A 257 -20.27 -2.36 23.42
CA ALA A 257 -20.63 -3.00 22.15
C ALA A 257 -20.59 -2.00 20.97
N PHE A 258 -20.99 -0.75 21.18
CA PHE A 258 -20.88 0.31 20.18
C PHE A 258 -19.42 0.65 19.84
N ILE A 259 -18.54 0.77 20.85
CA ILE A 259 -17.10 1.04 20.64
C ILE A 259 -16.47 -0.09 19.81
N PHE A 260 -16.75 -1.35 20.18
CA PHE A 260 -16.26 -2.53 19.46
C PHE A 260 -16.76 -2.64 18.02
N ALA A 261 -17.87 -1.98 17.68
CA ALA A 261 -18.52 -2.08 16.38
C ALA A 261 -17.90 -1.21 15.27
N ASP A 262 -16.70 -0.68 15.49
CA ASP A 262 -15.96 0.11 14.50
C ASP A 262 -15.66 -0.65 13.18
N LEU A 263 -15.49 -1.97 13.27
CA LEU A 263 -15.25 -2.86 12.11
C LEU A 263 -16.51 -3.13 11.26
N ILE A 264 -17.70 -2.78 11.73
CA ILE A 264 -18.96 -2.96 10.96
C ILE A 264 -19.52 -1.65 10.41
N SER A 265 -18.75 -0.56 10.46
CA SER A 265 -19.12 0.70 9.81
C SER A 265 -19.39 0.52 8.31
N MET A 266 -20.37 1.25 7.78
CA MET A 266 -20.77 1.18 6.36
C MET A 266 -19.60 1.28 5.37
N PRO A 267 -18.65 2.22 5.52
CA PRO A 267 -17.49 2.28 4.62
C PRO A 267 -16.64 1.01 4.63
N LEU A 268 -16.43 0.39 5.79
CA LEU A 268 -15.70 -0.87 5.91
C LEU A 268 -16.47 -2.03 5.28
N LEU A 269 -17.79 -2.09 5.46
CA LEU A 269 -18.63 -3.10 4.81
C LEU A 269 -18.55 -3.01 3.27
N ILE A 270 -18.48 -1.80 2.71
CA ILE A 270 -18.27 -1.60 1.27
C ILE A 270 -16.90 -2.17 0.84
N ILE A 271 -15.86 -1.96 1.66
CA ILE A 271 -14.52 -2.52 1.41
C ILE A 271 -14.52 -4.05 1.51
N TYR A 272 -15.16 -4.64 2.53
CA TYR A 272 -15.27 -6.09 2.67
C TYR A 272 -16.06 -6.71 1.52
N ARG A 273 -17.16 -6.07 1.11
CA ARG A 273 -17.93 -6.48 -0.08
C ARG A 273 -17.06 -6.47 -1.32
N LYS A 274 -16.20 -5.46 -1.46
CA LYS A 274 -15.22 -5.39 -2.53
C LYS A 274 -14.25 -6.55 -2.41
N PHE A 275 -13.57 -6.75 -1.28
CA PHE A 275 -12.51 -7.75 -1.11
C PHE A 275 -12.99 -9.20 -1.18
N TYR A 276 -14.07 -9.54 -0.47
CA TYR A 276 -14.49 -10.92 -0.24
C TYR A 276 -15.82 -11.26 -0.92
N GLY A 277 -16.54 -10.28 -1.45
CA GLY A 277 -17.85 -10.44 -2.08
C GLY A 277 -19.00 -10.32 -1.09
N THR A 278 -20.22 -10.15 -1.62
CA THR A 278 -21.41 -9.82 -0.81
C THR A 278 -21.80 -10.90 0.19
N ARG A 279 -21.70 -12.19 -0.18
CA ARG A 279 -22.07 -13.30 0.72
C ARG A 279 -21.14 -13.39 1.93
N VAL A 280 -19.83 -13.26 1.70
CA VAL A 280 -18.82 -13.29 2.76
C VAL A 280 -18.96 -12.05 3.65
N MET A 281 -19.12 -10.87 3.04
CA MET A 281 -19.35 -9.62 3.77
C MET A 281 -20.59 -9.70 4.66
N ALA A 282 -21.73 -10.19 4.16
CA ALA A 282 -22.94 -10.31 4.96
C ALA A 282 -22.77 -11.29 6.13
N ARG A 283 -22.03 -12.39 5.91
CA ARG A 283 -21.67 -13.34 6.97
C ARG A 283 -20.74 -12.70 8.01
N MET A 284 -19.73 -11.96 7.57
CA MET A 284 -18.82 -11.21 8.44
C MET A 284 -19.60 -10.20 9.27
N LEU A 285 -20.48 -9.41 8.66
CA LEU A 285 -21.35 -8.46 9.37
C LEU A 285 -22.14 -9.16 10.48
N LEU A 286 -22.83 -10.26 10.16
CA LEU A 286 -23.65 -10.98 11.14
C LEU A 286 -22.81 -11.58 12.28
N VAL A 287 -21.66 -12.18 11.97
CA VAL A 287 -20.77 -12.75 12.97
C VAL A 287 -20.16 -11.66 13.84
N PHE A 288 -19.63 -10.59 13.24
CA PHE A 288 -19.00 -9.50 13.96
C PHE A 288 -20.01 -8.80 14.87
N TYR A 289 -21.18 -8.48 14.34
CA TYR A 289 -22.28 -7.91 15.10
C TYR A 289 -22.64 -8.76 16.33
N ALA A 290 -22.84 -10.07 16.15
CA ALA A 290 -23.18 -10.96 17.25
C ALA A 290 -22.04 -11.05 18.28
N VAL A 291 -20.80 -11.17 17.82
CA VAL A 291 -19.60 -11.24 18.67
C VAL A 291 -19.45 -9.96 19.50
N MET A 292 -19.62 -8.78 18.89
CA MET A 292 -19.49 -7.48 19.55
C MET A 292 -20.61 -7.25 20.58
N ALA A 293 -21.86 -7.55 20.22
CA ALA A 293 -23.00 -7.42 21.13
C ALA A 293 -22.86 -8.36 22.35
N VAL A 294 -22.50 -9.62 22.12
CA VAL A 294 -22.30 -10.60 23.20
C VAL A 294 -21.09 -10.23 24.06
N ALA A 295 -19.97 -9.78 23.46
CA ALA A 295 -18.80 -9.33 24.21
C ALA A 295 -19.11 -8.12 25.10
N GLY A 296 -19.89 -7.16 24.61
CA GLY A 296 -20.36 -6.02 25.40
C GLY A 296 -21.21 -6.45 26.60
N LEU A 297 -22.16 -7.38 26.39
CA LEU A 297 -22.99 -7.94 27.47
C LEU A 297 -22.20 -8.71 28.51
N LEU A 298 -21.27 -9.56 28.07
CA LEU A 298 -20.42 -10.33 28.98
C LEU A 298 -19.52 -9.41 29.80
N THR A 299 -18.95 -8.38 29.17
CA THR A 299 -18.14 -7.36 29.86
C THR A 299 -18.98 -6.61 30.90
N GLU A 300 -20.20 -6.18 30.56
CA GLU A 300 -21.11 -5.57 31.53
C GLU A 300 -21.44 -6.52 32.69
N GLY A 301 -21.72 -7.80 32.39
CA GLY A 301 -21.98 -8.82 33.41
C GLY A 301 -20.81 -9.00 34.39
N ILE A 302 -19.58 -9.07 33.87
CA ILE A 302 -18.36 -9.17 34.70
C ILE A 302 -18.24 -7.93 35.61
N PHE A 303 -18.42 -6.73 35.06
CA PHE A 303 -18.33 -5.49 35.83
C PHE A 303 -19.46 -5.35 36.86
N ALA A 304 -20.66 -5.83 36.53
CA ALA A 304 -21.79 -5.83 37.44
C ALA A 304 -21.53 -6.75 38.65
N ILE A 305 -20.96 -7.94 38.42
CA ILE A 305 -20.58 -8.88 39.49
C ILE A 305 -19.49 -8.30 40.38
N LEU A 306 -18.52 -7.59 39.79
CA LEU A 306 -17.42 -6.97 40.53
C LEU A 306 -17.81 -5.61 41.16
N HIS A 307 -19.05 -5.14 40.97
CA HIS A 307 -19.51 -3.80 41.36
C HIS A 307 -18.62 -2.66 40.84
N LEU A 308 -18.05 -2.85 39.65
CA LEU A 308 -17.18 -1.87 38.96
C LEU A 308 -17.92 -1.05 37.90
N THR A 309 -19.25 -1.20 37.78
CA THR A 309 -20.03 -0.43 36.80
C THR A 309 -19.92 1.07 37.09
N PRO A 310 -19.55 1.90 36.10
CA PRO A 310 -19.35 3.32 36.33
C PRO A 310 -20.68 4.01 36.66
N SER A 311 -20.66 4.81 37.71
CA SER A 311 -21.72 5.79 38.00
C SER A 311 -21.83 6.76 36.83
N ARG A 312 -23.04 7.15 36.42
CA ARG A 312 -23.27 8.10 35.31
C ARG A 312 -22.68 9.47 35.65
N THR A 313 -21.41 9.69 35.34
CA THR A 313 -20.80 11.01 35.33
C THR A 313 -21.27 11.73 34.07
N VAL A 314 -22.02 12.81 34.25
CA VAL A 314 -22.44 13.68 33.15
C VAL A 314 -21.18 14.35 32.61
N PHE A 315 -20.65 13.82 31.50
CA PHE A 315 -19.62 14.53 30.76
C PHE A 315 -20.28 15.76 30.15
N ALA A 316 -20.07 16.93 30.77
CA ALA A 316 -20.20 18.17 30.06
C ALA A 316 -19.12 18.15 28.99
N VAL A 317 -19.52 17.97 27.72
CA VAL A 317 -18.65 18.33 26.60
C VAL A 317 -18.27 19.79 26.87
N SER A 318 -17.05 19.99 27.38
CA SER A 318 -16.60 21.31 27.79
C SER A 318 -16.76 22.20 26.58
N GLY A 319 -17.69 23.16 26.66
CA GLY A 319 -17.92 24.12 25.58
C GLY A 319 -16.56 24.64 25.15
N ALA A 320 -16.22 24.45 23.87
CA ALA A 320 -14.89 24.70 23.33
C ALA A 320 -14.52 26.18 23.55
N ARG A 321 -13.92 26.47 24.69
CA ARG A 321 -13.29 27.75 24.98
C ARG A 321 -11.84 27.56 24.59
N PHE A 322 -11.41 28.32 23.58
CA PHE A 322 -10.00 28.42 23.25
C PHE A 322 -9.24 28.81 24.52
N SER A 323 -8.43 27.90 25.04
CA SER A 323 -7.66 28.08 26.26
C SER A 323 -6.28 27.51 26.04
N TRP A 324 -5.24 28.26 26.41
CA TRP A 324 -3.85 27.83 26.30
C TRP A 324 -3.57 26.76 27.35
N ASN A 325 -3.91 25.52 27.01
CA ASN A 325 -3.74 24.36 27.87
C ASN A 325 -2.83 23.32 27.18
N TYR A 326 -2.60 22.19 27.84
CA TYR A 326 -1.74 21.13 27.29
C TYR A 326 -2.22 20.60 25.94
N THR A 327 -3.54 20.57 25.66
CA THR A 327 -4.08 20.17 24.35
C THR A 327 -3.65 21.14 23.26
N THR A 328 -3.67 22.46 23.50
CA THR A 328 -3.17 23.45 22.54
C THR A 328 -1.69 23.30 22.25
N TYR A 329 -0.86 23.04 23.28
CA TYR A 329 0.57 22.80 23.08
C TYR A 329 0.84 21.49 22.32
N LEU A 330 0.08 20.43 22.61
CA LEU A 330 0.14 19.18 21.87
C LEU A 330 -0.30 19.37 20.42
N ASP A 331 -1.39 20.08 20.15
CA ASP A 331 -1.86 20.39 18.80
C ASP A 331 -0.79 21.15 18.01
N VAL A 332 -0.17 22.17 18.60
CA VAL A 332 0.93 22.90 17.97
C VAL A 332 2.12 21.97 17.68
N ALA A 333 2.51 21.12 18.63
CA ALA A 333 3.60 20.16 18.42
C ALA A 333 3.29 19.17 17.29
N PHE A 334 2.08 18.61 17.24
CA PHE A 334 1.66 17.69 16.19
C PHE A 334 1.51 18.37 14.83
N ILE A 335 1.09 19.64 14.78
CA ILE A 335 1.10 20.45 13.56
C ILE A 335 2.54 20.62 13.06
N VAL A 336 3.49 20.94 13.95
CA VAL A 336 4.91 21.06 13.58
C VAL A 336 5.45 19.72 13.06
N VAL A 337 5.13 18.61 13.70
CA VAL A 337 5.51 17.26 13.23
C VAL A 337 4.89 16.95 11.87
N ALA A 338 3.60 17.26 11.66
CA ALA A 338 2.91 17.04 10.39
C ALA A 338 3.49 17.91 9.26
N VAL A 339 3.82 19.17 9.55
CA VAL A 339 4.50 20.06 8.60
C VAL A 339 5.91 19.55 8.31
N GLY A 340 6.64 19.09 9.32
CA GLY A 340 7.96 18.47 9.18
C GLY A 340 7.93 17.21 8.32
N ALA A 341 6.96 16.32 8.54
CA ALA A 341 6.73 15.14 7.71
C ALA A 341 6.34 15.54 6.27
N GLY A 342 5.46 16.54 6.11
CA GLY A 342 5.12 17.16 4.83
C GLY A 342 6.34 17.66 4.07
N TRP A 343 7.24 18.35 4.76
CA TRP A 343 8.49 18.84 4.21
C TRP A 343 9.44 17.70 3.84
N LEU A 344 9.61 16.71 4.72
CA LEU A 344 10.45 15.53 4.49
C LEU A 344 10.01 14.75 3.25
N ALA A 345 8.71 14.53 3.09
CA ALA A 345 8.15 13.82 1.94
C ALA A 345 8.25 14.62 0.64
N ARG A 346 8.07 15.96 0.70
CA ARG A 346 8.28 16.83 -0.48
C ARG A 346 9.74 16.92 -0.89
N ASN A 347 10.66 16.86 0.08
CA ASN A 347 12.09 16.95 -0.16
C ASN A 347 12.76 15.58 -0.27
N ARG A 348 11.97 14.51 -0.39
CA ARG A 348 12.43 13.11 -0.43
C ARG A 348 13.61 12.88 -1.39
N ALA A 349 13.49 13.36 -2.64
CA ALA A 349 14.54 13.23 -3.65
C ALA A 349 15.86 13.93 -3.25
N ARG A 350 15.78 15.05 -2.50
CA ARG A 350 16.96 15.78 -2.00
C ARG A 350 17.60 15.13 -0.78
N LEU A 351 16.85 14.30 -0.04
CA LEU A 351 17.28 13.68 1.21
C LEU A 351 17.81 12.25 1.00
N GLY A 352 18.01 11.83 -0.25
CA GLY A 352 18.42 10.47 -0.61
C GLY A 352 17.31 9.42 -0.38
N GLY A 353 16.07 9.87 -0.15
CA GLY A 353 14.90 9.00 -0.04
C GLY A 353 14.37 8.59 -1.42
N GLY A 354 13.79 7.39 -1.48
CA GLY A 354 13.19 6.85 -2.69
C GLY A 354 14.09 6.08 -3.64
N MET A 355 15.35 5.88 -3.26
CA MET A 355 16.19 4.82 -3.81
C MET A 355 15.50 3.47 -3.59
N GLY A 356 15.13 2.77 -4.67
CA GLY A 356 14.41 1.49 -4.59
C GLY A 356 12.90 1.60 -4.35
N TYR A 357 12.31 2.78 -4.56
CA TYR A 357 10.85 2.97 -4.45
C TYR A 357 10.31 3.84 -5.58
N ALA A 358 9.24 3.40 -6.23
CA ALA A 358 8.49 4.17 -7.23
C ALA A 358 7.13 4.63 -6.69
N ILE A 359 6.53 5.61 -7.36
CA ILE A 359 5.17 6.05 -7.11
C ILE A 359 4.27 5.41 -8.16
N ASP A 360 3.21 4.76 -7.72
CA ASP A 360 2.15 4.25 -8.59
C ASP A 360 1.42 5.45 -9.25
N PRO A 361 1.48 5.62 -10.58
CA PRO A 361 0.92 6.79 -11.26
C PRO A 361 -0.62 6.84 -11.25
N VAL A 362 -1.30 5.74 -10.91
CA VAL A 362 -2.75 5.63 -10.89
C VAL A 362 -3.32 6.00 -9.52
N CYS A 363 -2.75 5.46 -8.45
CA CYS A 363 -3.27 5.68 -7.08
C CYS A 363 -2.37 6.54 -6.20
N ALA A 364 -1.18 6.94 -6.68
CA ALA A 364 -0.15 7.67 -5.94
C ALA A 364 0.43 6.92 -4.73
N MET A 365 0.26 5.60 -4.65
CA MET A 365 0.82 4.79 -3.59
C MET A 365 2.31 4.53 -3.83
N GLN A 366 3.12 4.63 -2.79
CA GLN A 366 4.55 4.34 -2.83
C GLN A 366 4.79 2.82 -2.82
N VAL A 367 5.57 2.34 -3.79
CA VAL A 367 5.83 0.92 -4.03
C VAL A 367 7.33 0.70 -4.02
N ARG A 368 7.81 -0.31 -3.28
CA ARG A 368 9.22 -0.70 -3.34
C ARG A 368 9.47 -1.37 -4.68
N THR A 369 10.45 -0.90 -5.45
CA THR A 369 10.75 -1.45 -6.79
C THR A 369 11.22 -2.90 -6.73
N ALA A 370 11.91 -3.30 -5.65
CA ALA A 370 12.41 -4.66 -5.45
C ALA A 370 11.30 -5.71 -5.29
N ASP A 371 10.19 -5.34 -4.66
CA ASP A 371 9.08 -6.26 -4.32
C ASP A 371 7.75 -5.75 -4.89
N ALA A 372 7.80 -4.99 -5.99
CA ALA A 372 6.62 -4.34 -6.53
C ALA A 372 5.57 -5.38 -6.93
N PRO A 373 4.32 -5.28 -6.45
CA PRO A 373 3.27 -6.24 -6.80
C PRO A 373 3.03 -6.37 -8.31
N ALA A 374 3.23 -5.27 -9.07
CA ALA A 374 3.11 -5.27 -10.52
C ALA A 374 4.01 -4.20 -11.17
N THR A 375 4.44 -4.44 -12.41
CA THR A 375 5.22 -3.48 -13.23
C THR A 375 4.73 -3.46 -14.68
N SER A 376 4.90 -2.33 -15.39
CA SER A 376 4.60 -2.18 -16.82
C SER A 376 5.61 -1.23 -17.47
N ARG A 377 5.87 -1.40 -18.77
CA ARG A 377 6.83 -0.58 -19.50
C ARG A 377 6.10 0.23 -20.56
N HIS A 378 6.27 1.56 -20.53
CA HIS A 378 5.67 2.46 -21.51
C HIS A 378 6.68 3.55 -21.91
N ALA A 379 6.82 3.81 -23.21
CA ALA A 379 7.80 4.76 -23.77
C ALA A 379 9.25 4.53 -23.29
N GLY A 380 9.64 3.26 -23.07
CA GLY A 380 10.97 2.89 -22.58
C GLY A 380 11.16 2.96 -21.06
N THR A 381 10.23 3.59 -20.31
CA THR A 381 10.26 3.72 -18.86
C THR A 381 9.50 2.57 -18.17
N THR A 382 10.08 1.99 -17.12
CA THR A 382 9.42 0.99 -16.27
C THR A 382 8.65 1.68 -15.15
N TYR A 383 7.34 1.45 -15.09
CA TYR A 383 6.43 1.91 -14.05
C TYR A 383 6.15 0.77 -13.06
N TYR A 384 6.03 1.11 -11.78
CA TYR A 384 5.78 0.16 -10.69
C TYR A 384 4.45 0.50 -10.03
N PHE A 385 3.68 -0.53 -9.68
CA PHE A 385 2.30 -0.39 -9.26
C PHE A 385 2.04 -1.13 -7.94
N CYS A 386 1.20 -0.53 -7.09
CA CYS A 386 0.88 -1.08 -5.77
C CYS A 386 -0.02 -2.31 -5.86
N SER A 387 -0.62 -2.51 -7.02
CA SER A 387 -1.43 -3.65 -7.37
C SER A 387 -1.46 -3.76 -8.88
N ASP A 388 -1.66 -4.96 -9.38
CA ASP A 388 -1.92 -5.22 -10.79
C ASP A 388 -3.07 -4.36 -11.36
N LYS A 389 -4.08 -4.03 -10.55
CA LYS A 389 -5.19 -3.15 -10.96
C LYS A 389 -4.73 -1.74 -11.35
N CYS A 390 -3.72 -1.21 -10.68
CA CYS A 390 -3.17 0.10 -11.03
C CYS A 390 -2.34 0.01 -12.31
N ARG A 391 -1.58 -1.09 -12.50
CA ARG A 391 -0.88 -1.37 -13.76
C ARG A 391 -1.86 -1.39 -14.93
N GLU A 392 -2.96 -2.15 -14.81
CA GLU A 392 -3.97 -2.26 -15.87
C GLU A 392 -4.67 -0.93 -16.18
N ARG A 393 -4.97 -0.11 -15.16
CA ARG A 393 -5.53 1.23 -15.37
C ARG A 393 -4.57 2.15 -16.10
N PHE A 394 -3.28 2.00 -15.82
CA PHE A 394 -2.23 2.71 -16.53
C PHE A 394 -2.12 2.21 -17.96
N ASP A 395 -2.08 0.89 -18.19
CA ASP A 395 -1.98 0.29 -19.51
C ASP A 395 -3.18 0.61 -20.41
N ALA A 396 -4.38 0.77 -19.83
CA ALA A 396 -5.61 1.12 -20.55
C ALA A 396 -5.65 2.57 -21.06
N ASP A 397 -4.94 3.49 -20.40
CA ASP A 397 -4.85 4.90 -20.80
C ASP A 397 -3.52 5.51 -20.31
N PRO A 398 -2.37 5.11 -20.92
CA PRO A 398 -1.06 5.46 -20.39
C PRO A 398 -0.82 6.97 -20.43
N GLU A 399 -1.28 7.65 -21.48
CA GLU A 399 -1.07 9.09 -21.63
C GLU A 399 -1.70 9.91 -20.49
N ARG A 400 -2.87 9.47 -20.00
CA ARG A 400 -3.54 10.10 -18.86
C ARG A 400 -2.72 10.02 -17.56
N PHE A 401 -1.93 8.97 -17.38
CA PHE A 401 -1.23 8.69 -16.12
C PHE A 401 0.30 8.87 -16.23
N ALA A 402 0.88 8.85 -17.43
CA ALA A 402 2.31 8.97 -17.70
C ALA A 402 2.89 10.32 -17.27
N SER A 403 2.08 11.38 -17.26
CA SER A 403 2.46 12.69 -16.70
C SER A 403 2.76 12.68 -15.19
N ARG A 404 2.41 11.58 -14.49
CA ARG A 404 2.73 11.34 -13.07
C ARG A 404 3.78 10.24 -12.88
N GLY A 405 4.51 9.88 -13.94
CA GLY A 405 5.48 8.80 -13.96
C GLY A 405 6.65 8.95 -12.98
N PRO A 406 7.47 7.89 -12.85
CA PRO A 406 8.47 7.76 -11.79
C PRO A 406 9.36 9.00 -11.81
N LEU A 407 9.74 9.50 -10.62
CA LEU A 407 10.95 10.32 -10.54
C LEU A 407 12.02 9.57 -11.35
N PRO A 408 12.65 10.23 -12.34
CA PRO A 408 13.60 9.57 -13.21
C PRO A 408 14.56 8.78 -12.32
N SER A 409 14.60 7.46 -12.50
CA SER A 409 15.72 6.67 -12.03
C SER A 409 16.96 7.43 -12.48
N ALA A 410 17.79 7.83 -11.52
CA ALA A 410 18.98 8.64 -11.76
C ALA A 410 19.64 8.19 -13.07
N PRO A 411 19.91 9.11 -14.01
CA PRO A 411 20.59 8.73 -15.23
C PRO A 411 21.87 7.99 -14.83
N SER A 412 22.11 6.85 -15.48
CA SER A 412 23.26 5.96 -15.30
C SER A 412 24.56 6.65 -15.71
N GLY A 413 24.95 7.63 -14.90
CA GLY A 413 26.04 8.56 -15.11
C GLY A 413 26.33 9.46 -13.91
N GLU A 414 25.53 9.43 -12.83
CA GLU A 414 25.85 10.18 -11.62
C GLU A 414 27.01 9.54 -10.84
N ALA A 415 28.03 10.34 -10.54
CA ALA A 415 29.12 10.00 -9.64
C ALA A 415 28.72 10.29 -8.19
N ILE A 416 29.30 9.55 -7.25
CA ILE A 416 29.03 9.74 -5.81
C ILE A 416 30.16 10.55 -5.19
N ASP A 417 29.82 11.66 -4.53
CA ASP A 417 30.78 12.45 -3.74
C ASP A 417 31.31 11.58 -2.57
N PRO A 418 32.62 11.29 -2.52
CA PRO A 418 33.19 10.35 -1.54
C PRO A 418 33.24 10.92 -0.11
N VAL A 419 33.06 12.22 0.08
CA VAL A 419 33.10 12.88 1.39
C VAL A 419 31.74 12.88 2.07
N CYS A 420 30.66 13.03 1.31
CA CYS A 420 29.31 13.18 1.85
C CYS A 420 28.26 12.21 1.28
N ALA A 421 28.64 11.36 0.33
CA ALA A 421 27.78 10.41 -0.37
C ALA A 421 26.60 11.04 -1.14
N MET A 422 26.74 12.31 -1.54
CA MET A 422 25.77 12.99 -2.39
C MET A 422 25.94 12.56 -3.85
N SER A 423 24.83 12.33 -4.55
CA SER A 423 24.85 12.07 -5.99
C SER A 423 25.18 13.36 -6.74
N VAL A 424 26.13 13.29 -7.66
CA VAL A 424 26.63 14.42 -8.45
C VAL A 424 26.69 14.01 -9.91
N ASP A 425 26.07 14.80 -10.78
CA ASP A 425 26.24 14.63 -12.22
C ASP A 425 27.66 15.09 -12.63
N PRO A 426 28.52 14.21 -13.20
CA PRO A 426 29.87 14.55 -13.64
C PRO A 426 29.94 15.69 -14.65
N ALA A 427 28.87 15.90 -15.45
CA ALA A 427 28.83 16.95 -16.46
C ALA A 427 28.58 18.35 -15.85
N SER A 428 28.06 18.41 -14.63
CA SER A 428 27.68 19.66 -13.96
C SER A 428 28.24 19.81 -12.54
N ALA A 429 29.17 18.93 -12.15
CA ALA A 429 29.76 18.90 -10.82
C ALA A 429 30.42 20.24 -10.43
N PRO A 430 30.08 20.82 -9.27
CA PRO A 430 30.70 22.05 -8.78
C PRO A 430 32.22 21.96 -8.57
N ALA A 431 32.76 20.77 -8.32
CA ALA A 431 34.20 20.54 -8.25
C ALA A 431 34.58 19.10 -8.66
N HIS A 432 35.81 18.92 -9.16
CA HIS A 432 36.39 17.65 -9.62
C HIS A 432 37.86 17.53 -9.19
N ARG A 433 38.33 16.31 -8.90
CA ARG A 433 39.73 15.97 -8.58
C ARG A 433 40.11 14.64 -9.20
N THR A 434 41.35 14.54 -9.63
CA THR A 434 41.95 13.26 -10.04
C THR A 434 42.95 12.82 -8.97
N TYR A 435 42.73 11.65 -8.35
CA TYR A 435 43.61 11.09 -7.32
C TYR A 435 43.89 9.60 -7.61
N GLN A 436 45.16 9.21 -7.63
CA GLN A 436 45.63 7.86 -8.00
C GLN A 436 45.09 7.33 -9.35
N GLY A 437 44.88 8.23 -10.30
CA GLY A 437 44.38 7.88 -11.64
C GLY A 437 42.87 7.61 -11.71
N ALA A 438 42.12 7.89 -10.64
CA ALA A 438 40.66 7.90 -10.63
C ALA A 438 40.14 9.33 -10.50
N ASP A 439 39.06 9.63 -11.21
CA ASP A 439 38.35 10.91 -11.14
C ASP A 439 37.28 10.86 -10.04
N TYR A 440 37.19 11.94 -9.27
CA TYR A 440 36.24 12.14 -8.18
C TYR A 440 35.49 13.46 -8.39
N TRP A 441 34.18 13.43 -8.20
CA TRP A 441 33.28 14.58 -8.38
C TRP A 441 32.63 14.94 -7.05
N PHE A 442 32.51 16.25 -6.77
CA PHE A 442 32.08 16.76 -5.47
C PHE A 442 30.86 17.67 -5.59
N CYS A 443 29.95 17.55 -4.63
CA CYS A 443 28.69 18.31 -4.62
C CYS A 443 28.88 19.79 -4.28
N ALA A 444 30.03 20.15 -3.70
CA ALA A 444 30.38 21.51 -3.33
C ALA A 444 31.91 21.67 -3.21
N PRO A 445 32.45 22.91 -3.36
CA PRO A 445 33.87 23.18 -3.16
C PRO A 445 34.40 22.72 -1.79
N GLY A 446 33.60 22.85 -0.72
CA GLY A 446 33.98 22.41 0.62
C GLY A 446 34.14 20.90 0.78
N CYS A 447 33.49 20.07 -0.07
CA CYS A 447 33.74 18.64 -0.10
C CYS A 447 35.07 18.33 -0.80
N ALA A 448 35.40 19.05 -1.88
CA ALA A 448 36.69 18.92 -2.55
C ALA A 448 37.86 19.33 -1.63
N GLU A 449 37.73 20.42 -0.87
CA GLU A 449 38.75 20.85 0.10
C GLU A 449 38.98 19.80 1.21
N ARG A 450 37.92 19.14 1.68
CA ARG A 450 38.02 18.06 2.68
C ARG A 450 38.65 16.79 2.10
N PHE A 451 38.42 16.51 0.82
CA PHE A 451 39.10 15.43 0.11
C PHE A 451 40.59 15.75 -0.08
N ASP A 452 40.92 17.00 -0.45
CA ASP A 452 42.31 17.48 -0.61
C ASP A 452 43.11 17.38 0.72
N ALA A 453 42.44 17.52 1.86
CA ALA A 453 43.06 17.45 3.19
C ALA A 453 43.42 16.03 3.67
N ASP A 454 42.67 15.00 3.24
CA ASP A 454 42.92 13.59 3.62
C ASP A 454 42.36 12.64 2.54
N PRO A 455 43.00 12.53 1.36
CA PRO A 455 42.45 11.80 0.23
C PRO A 455 42.35 10.28 0.47
N GLU A 456 43.31 9.71 1.21
CA GLU A 456 43.40 8.27 1.49
C GLU A 456 42.18 7.77 2.27
N ARG A 457 41.64 8.60 3.16
CA ARG A 457 40.43 8.30 3.93
C ARG A 457 39.18 8.15 3.06
N PHE A 458 39.11 8.83 1.92
CA PHE A 458 37.92 8.92 1.09
C PHE A 458 38.03 8.16 -0.23
N SER A 459 39.23 7.72 -0.63
CA SER A 459 39.49 7.03 -1.90
C SER A 459 39.04 5.56 -1.98
N GLY A 460 38.20 5.08 -1.03
CA GLY A 460 37.78 3.67 -0.95
C GLY A 460 36.37 3.35 -1.47
N SER A 461 35.51 4.34 -1.73
CA SER A 461 34.06 4.12 -1.87
C SER A 461 33.37 4.74 -3.09
N GLY A 462 34.12 5.29 -4.06
CA GLY A 462 33.52 6.01 -5.20
C GLY A 462 34.25 5.94 -6.54
N ALA A 463 35.15 4.96 -6.76
CA ALA A 463 35.88 4.86 -8.02
C ALA A 463 35.02 4.25 -9.14
N SER A 464 34.49 5.07 -10.04
CA SER A 464 34.01 4.60 -11.34
C SER A 464 35.21 4.17 -12.18
N ARG A 465 35.46 2.86 -12.27
CA ARG A 465 36.48 2.28 -13.15
C ARG A 465 35.93 2.20 -14.58
N GLU A 466 36.60 2.86 -15.51
CA GLU A 466 36.39 2.68 -16.95
C GLU A 466 36.86 1.27 -17.40
N PRO A 467 36.16 0.59 -18.33
CA PRO A 467 36.67 -0.64 -18.94
C PRO A 467 37.84 -0.36 -19.91
N LEU A 468 38.89 -1.19 -19.83
CA LEU A 468 40.19 -0.99 -20.47
C LEU A 468 40.22 -1.30 -21.99
N ALA A 469 40.96 -0.45 -22.71
CA ALA A 469 41.82 -0.71 -23.88
C ALA A 469 41.27 -0.50 -25.32
N ALA A 470 41.76 0.56 -25.97
CA ALA A 470 42.53 0.43 -27.22
C ALA A 470 43.49 1.63 -27.41
N GLN A 471 44.62 1.31 -28.02
CA GLN A 471 45.90 2.00 -28.00
C GLN A 471 45.96 3.22 -28.93
N ARG A 472 46.79 4.20 -28.58
CA ARG A 472 47.13 5.40 -29.37
C ARG A 472 47.47 5.07 -30.84
N VAL A 473 46.81 5.74 -31.79
CA VAL A 473 47.45 6.23 -33.02
C VAL A 473 47.00 7.68 -33.28
N THR A 474 47.99 8.46 -33.70
CA THR A 474 48.15 9.91 -33.84
C THR A 474 47.20 10.66 -34.79
N LEU A 475 46.97 11.94 -34.44
CA LEU A 475 46.69 13.14 -35.26
C LEU A 475 45.82 13.00 -36.54
N SER A 476 44.70 13.72 -36.58
CA SER A 476 44.51 14.91 -37.43
C SER A 476 43.06 15.42 -37.31
N LEU A 477 42.87 16.74 -37.28
CA LEU A 477 41.56 17.38 -37.23
C LEU A 477 40.73 17.07 -38.49
N ALA A 478 39.61 16.38 -38.32
CA ALA A 478 38.48 16.41 -39.24
C ALA A 478 37.17 16.38 -38.42
N PRO A 479 36.12 17.11 -38.83
CA PRO A 479 34.84 17.10 -38.10
C PRO A 479 34.19 15.71 -38.19
N PRO A 480 33.42 15.26 -37.18
CA PRO A 480 32.82 13.93 -37.19
C PRO A 480 31.82 13.79 -38.35
N PRO A 481 31.74 12.61 -39.01
CA PRO A 481 30.74 12.37 -40.04
C PRO A 481 29.33 12.38 -39.41
N ARG A 482 28.39 13.05 -40.08
CA ARG A 482 26.97 12.94 -39.76
C ARG A 482 26.54 11.49 -39.96
N ARG A 483 26.06 10.83 -38.91
CA ARG A 483 25.45 9.51 -39.01
C ARG A 483 24.08 9.65 -39.68
N THR A 484 24.02 9.42 -40.98
CA THR A 484 22.76 9.27 -41.72
C THR A 484 22.35 7.82 -41.67
N HIS A 485 21.33 7.50 -40.87
CA HIS A 485 20.72 6.17 -40.88
C HIS A 485 19.81 6.03 -42.12
N ALA A 486 19.92 4.92 -42.84
CA ALA A 486 19.01 4.54 -43.93
C ALA A 486 17.97 3.53 -43.42
N ILE A 487 16.81 3.45 -44.05
CA ILE A 487 15.75 2.49 -43.68
C ILE A 487 15.71 1.37 -44.73
N ASP A 488 15.76 0.12 -44.29
CA ASP A 488 15.56 -1.05 -45.14
C ASP A 488 14.11 -1.05 -45.67
N PRO A 489 13.90 -0.99 -47.00
CA PRO A 489 12.57 -0.87 -47.59
C PRO A 489 11.71 -2.15 -47.48
N VAL A 490 12.31 -3.31 -47.20
CA VAL A 490 11.59 -4.59 -47.12
C VAL A 490 11.04 -4.83 -45.72
N CYS A 491 11.76 -4.42 -44.67
CA CYS A 491 11.37 -4.70 -43.28
C CYS A 491 11.24 -3.47 -42.36
N GLY A 492 11.68 -2.29 -42.80
CA GLY A 492 11.60 -1.04 -42.04
C GLY A 492 12.67 -0.85 -40.96
N MET A 493 13.68 -1.72 -40.87
CA MET A 493 14.77 -1.56 -39.90
C MET A 493 15.73 -0.43 -40.30
N SER A 494 16.20 0.31 -39.30
CA SER A 494 17.25 1.32 -39.47
C SER A 494 18.61 0.65 -39.64
N VAL A 495 19.29 0.94 -40.74
CA VAL A 495 20.59 0.40 -41.13
C VAL A 495 21.58 1.56 -41.25
N ASP A 496 22.79 1.37 -40.73
CA ASP A 496 23.89 2.28 -41.02
C ASP A 496 24.46 1.95 -42.40
N PRO A 497 24.42 2.88 -43.39
CA PRO A 497 24.95 2.66 -44.74
C PRO A 497 26.41 2.17 -44.76
N ALA A 498 27.22 2.54 -43.76
CA ALA A 498 28.62 2.15 -43.66
C ALA A 498 28.83 0.69 -43.21
N SER A 499 27.82 0.07 -42.58
CA SER A 499 27.90 -1.29 -42.05
C SER A 499 26.74 -2.19 -42.51
N ALA A 500 26.04 -1.80 -43.57
CA ALA A 500 24.90 -2.54 -44.08
C ALA A 500 25.34 -3.93 -44.60
N PRO A 501 24.71 -5.02 -44.15
CA PRO A 501 25.00 -6.36 -44.66
C PRO A 501 24.81 -6.54 -46.17
N ALA A 502 23.94 -5.74 -46.79
CA ALA A 502 23.79 -5.70 -48.25
C ALA A 502 23.35 -4.31 -48.74
N HIS A 503 23.67 -3.99 -50.00
CA HIS A 503 23.33 -2.74 -50.69
C HIS A 503 22.91 -3.03 -52.14
N ARG A 504 21.97 -2.25 -52.69
CA ARG A 504 21.50 -2.28 -54.08
C ARG A 504 21.28 -0.87 -54.62
N THR A 505 21.60 -0.68 -55.88
CA THR A 505 21.25 0.54 -56.61
C THR A 505 20.13 0.21 -57.59
N TYR A 506 18.95 0.83 -57.45
CA TYR A 506 17.80 0.62 -58.32
C TYR A 506 17.20 1.97 -58.75
N GLN A 507 16.99 2.15 -60.06
CA GLN A 507 16.54 3.42 -60.68
C GLN A 507 17.35 4.66 -60.25
N GLY A 508 18.65 4.49 -60.01
CA GLY A 508 19.54 5.60 -59.62
C GLY A 508 19.47 5.99 -58.14
N ALA A 509 18.74 5.24 -57.31
CA ALA A 509 18.73 5.39 -55.85
C ALA A 509 19.40 4.20 -55.16
N ASP A 510 20.10 4.47 -54.06
CA ASP A 510 20.78 3.47 -53.25
C ASP A 510 19.89 2.99 -52.09
N TYR A 511 19.85 1.67 -51.90
CA TYR A 511 19.07 0.99 -50.87
C TYR A 511 20.00 0.11 -50.03
N TRP A 512 19.85 0.17 -48.70
CA TRP A 512 20.66 -0.58 -47.74
C TRP A 512 19.76 -1.53 -46.94
N PHE A 513 20.22 -2.76 -46.76
CA PHE A 513 19.42 -3.85 -46.20
C PHE A 513 20.01 -4.37 -44.90
N CYS A 514 19.15 -4.69 -43.94
CA CYS A 514 19.54 -5.15 -42.60
C CYS A 514 20.05 -6.60 -42.60
N ALA A 515 19.78 -7.36 -43.66
CA ALA A 515 20.23 -8.74 -43.86
C ALA A 515 20.26 -9.10 -45.36
N PRO A 516 21.08 -10.08 -45.77
CA PRO A 516 21.10 -10.57 -47.16
C PRO A 516 19.73 -11.03 -47.68
N GLY A 517 18.91 -11.65 -46.81
CA GLY A 517 17.56 -12.10 -47.19
C GLY A 517 16.58 -10.97 -47.52
N CYS A 518 16.79 -9.77 -46.96
CA CYS A 518 16.00 -8.58 -47.35
C CYS A 518 16.39 -8.10 -48.76
N ALA A 519 17.68 -8.12 -49.08
CA ALA A 519 18.16 -7.77 -50.42
C ALA A 519 17.68 -8.77 -51.48
N GLU A 520 17.66 -10.07 -51.18
CA GLU A 520 17.15 -11.10 -52.10
C GLU A 520 15.64 -10.93 -52.40
N ARG A 521 14.84 -10.55 -51.39
CA ARG A 521 13.42 -10.23 -51.59
C ARG A 521 13.23 -8.98 -52.45
N PHE A 522 14.03 -7.95 -52.20
CA PHE A 522 14.02 -6.73 -53.00
C PHE A 522 14.35 -7.02 -54.47
N ASP A 523 15.37 -7.86 -54.72
CA ASP A 523 15.75 -8.29 -56.08
C ASP A 523 14.62 -9.12 -56.74
N ALA A 524 13.92 -9.97 -55.98
CA ALA A 524 12.81 -10.77 -56.49
C ALA A 524 11.61 -9.92 -56.90
N GLU A 525 11.31 -8.85 -56.17
CA GLU A 525 10.20 -7.92 -56.46
C GLU A 525 10.50 -6.97 -57.63
N HIS A 526 11.79 -6.71 -57.91
CA HIS A 526 12.23 -5.72 -58.90
C HIS A 526 12.93 -6.33 -60.13
N ARG A 527 12.78 -7.64 -60.36
CA ARG A 527 13.29 -8.30 -61.57
C ARG A 527 12.59 -7.73 -62.82
N PRO A 528 13.34 -7.27 -63.85
CA PRO A 528 12.75 -7.03 -65.16
C PRO A 528 12.29 -8.38 -65.74
N GLY A 529 11.03 -8.44 -66.17
CA GLY A 529 10.46 -9.58 -66.88
C GLY A 529 11.03 -9.76 -68.27
#